data_AF-A0A2T0T105-F1
#
_entry.id   AF-A0A2T0T105-F1
#
_cell.length_a   1.000
_cell.length_b   1.000
_cell.length_c   1.000
_cell.angle_alpha   90.00
_cell.angle_beta   90.00
_cell.angle_gamma   90.00
#
_symmetry.space_group_name_H-M   'P 1'
#
loop_
_entity.id
_entity.type
_entity.pdbx_description
1 polymer ?
#
loop_
_entity_poly.entity_id
_entity_poly.type
_entity_poly.pdbx_seq_one_letter_code
_entity_poly.pdbx_strand_id
1 'polypeptide(L)'
;MTRSYPVRVRPRTDGDLVPDVLGMRLAHRAMLRDANRLPDLAERLAAGTCDARRADAVARYVRDFADSVHHHHSVEDEVLWPVLAASAGPHVDLTELSDDHAALDPALARLRTTADAFRARPGEDTATALAVELADLRDTLTEHIGDEEASVFPVIERYVSVADWAAVKARIRKRAKLSFEAPRVLAVATDAERAAIEADGGPALRVLLAVLVPPFRRRERAVFGV
;
A
#
# COMPACT_ATOMS: atom_id res chain seq x y z
N MET A 1 -12.04 25.77 1.42
CA MET A 1 -12.86 25.39 2.59
C MET A 1 -13.82 24.28 2.16
N THR A 2 -13.37 23.03 2.24
CA THR A 2 -14.22 21.85 2.01
C THR A 2 -15.09 21.69 3.26
N ARG A 3 -16.42 21.69 3.11
CA ARG A 3 -17.36 21.41 4.22
C ARG A 3 -17.09 19.99 4.72
N SER A 4 -16.40 19.85 5.85
CA SER A 4 -16.30 18.57 6.57
C SER A 4 -17.63 18.34 7.27
N TYR A 5 -18.43 17.41 6.73
CA TYR A 5 -19.58 16.90 7.47
C TYR A 5 -19.06 16.01 8.60
N PRO A 6 -19.59 16.12 9.83
CA PRO A 6 -19.13 15.29 10.93
C PRO A 6 -19.31 13.82 10.57
N VAL A 7 -18.21 13.05 10.61
CA VAL A 7 -18.25 11.61 10.43
C VAL A 7 -19.07 11.03 11.57
N ARG A 8 -20.20 10.40 11.24
CA ARG A 8 -21.05 9.74 12.22
C ARG A 8 -20.48 8.34 12.48
N VAL A 9 -19.98 8.13 13.69
CA VAL A 9 -19.49 6.84 14.17
C VAL A 9 -20.35 6.32 15.33
N ARG A 10 -20.32 5.01 15.56
CA ARG A 10 -20.74 4.38 16.82
C ARG A 10 -19.47 3.83 17.46
N PRO A 11 -18.85 4.54 18.43
CA PRO A 11 -17.65 4.05 19.09
C PRO A 11 -17.88 2.68 19.74
N ARG A 12 -16.83 1.88 19.77
CA ARG A 12 -16.85 0.56 20.41
C ARG A 12 -17.01 0.69 21.92
N THR A 13 -17.72 -0.26 22.53
CA THR A 13 -17.87 -0.37 23.99
C THR A 13 -17.37 -1.72 24.50
N ASP A 14 -17.14 -1.82 25.81
CA ASP A 14 -16.69 -3.07 26.43
C ASP A 14 -17.73 -4.18 26.20
N GLY A 15 -17.29 -5.30 25.61
CA GLY A 15 -18.16 -6.42 25.21
C GLY A 15 -18.53 -6.48 23.73
N ASP A 16 -18.29 -5.41 22.96
CA ASP A 16 -18.44 -5.46 21.50
C ASP A 16 -17.32 -6.31 20.85
N LEU A 17 -17.60 -6.87 19.67
CA LEU A 17 -16.59 -7.54 18.83
C LEU A 17 -15.45 -6.57 18.47
N VAL A 18 -14.25 -7.13 18.27
CA VAL A 18 -13.05 -6.38 17.89
C VAL A 18 -12.94 -6.35 16.35
N PRO A 19 -12.70 -5.18 15.72
CA PRO A 19 -12.44 -5.12 14.29
C PRO A 19 -11.12 -5.82 13.92
N ASP A 20 -11.14 -6.57 12.82
CA ASP A 20 -9.95 -7.23 12.27
C ASP A 20 -9.16 -6.32 11.33
N VAL A 21 -7.90 -6.03 11.68
CA VAL A 21 -6.95 -5.20 10.92
C VAL A 21 -6.07 -5.98 9.94
N LEU A 22 -6.28 -7.30 9.77
CA LEU A 22 -5.47 -8.16 8.89
C LEU A 22 -5.32 -7.61 7.46
N GLY A 23 -6.37 -7.01 6.91
CA GLY A 23 -6.35 -6.40 5.59
C GLY A 23 -5.30 -5.28 5.44
N MET A 24 -5.18 -4.40 6.45
CA MET A 24 -4.17 -3.32 6.48
C MET A 24 -2.77 -3.93 6.59
N ARG A 25 -2.57 -4.84 7.55
CA ARG A 25 -1.29 -5.54 7.75
C ARG A 25 -0.79 -6.26 6.50
N LEU A 26 -1.70 -6.81 5.69
CA LEU A 26 -1.35 -7.44 4.42
C LEU A 26 -1.00 -6.43 3.32
N ALA A 27 -1.70 -5.30 3.27
CA ALA A 27 -1.34 -4.20 2.38
C ALA A 27 0.05 -3.66 2.71
N HIS A 28 0.34 -3.42 4.00
CA HIS A 28 1.63 -2.99 4.50
C HIS A 28 2.74 -3.97 4.14
N ARG A 29 2.56 -5.27 4.44
CA ARG A 29 3.52 -6.30 4.02
C ARG A 29 3.75 -6.34 2.52
N ALA A 30 2.72 -6.13 1.70
CA ALA A 30 2.86 -6.09 0.25
C ALA A 30 3.67 -4.86 -0.20
N MET A 31 3.42 -3.69 0.40
CA MET A 31 4.19 -2.47 0.15
C MET A 31 5.65 -2.62 0.59
N LEU A 32 5.90 -3.10 1.80
CA LEU A 32 7.25 -3.34 2.32
C LEU A 32 8.00 -4.40 1.49
N ARG A 33 7.32 -5.45 1.01
CA ARG A 33 7.96 -6.43 0.11
C ARG A 33 8.44 -5.77 -1.18
N ASP A 34 7.64 -4.88 -1.76
CA ASP A 34 8.01 -4.14 -2.97
C ASP A 34 9.13 -3.12 -2.68
N ALA A 35 9.00 -2.35 -1.60
CA ALA A 35 9.98 -1.39 -1.13
C ALA A 35 11.36 -2.03 -0.92
N ASN A 36 11.41 -3.27 -0.41
CA ASN A 36 12.67 -3.97 -0.20
C ASN A 36 13.30 -4.53 -1.48
N ARG A 37 12.52 -4.94 -2.48
CA ARG A 37 13.07 -5.62 -3.68
C ARG A 37 13.34 -4.70 -4.86
N LEU A 38 12.69 -3.54 -4.90
CA LEU A 38 12.82 -2.59 -6.01
C LEU A 38 14.17 -1.85 -6.05
N PRO A 39 14.76 -1.39 -4.92
CA PRO A 39 16.11 -0.82 -4.90
C PRO A 39 17.14 -1.78 -5.47
N ASP A 40 17.20 -3.02 -4.97
CA ASP A 40 18.12 -4.06 -5.45
C ASP A 40 17.93 -4.36 -6.95
N LEU A 41 16.68 -4.31 -7.43
CA LEU A 41 16.41 -4.46 -8.86
C LEU A 41 17.02 -3.31 -9.66
N ALA A 42 16.83 -2.07 -9.22
CA ALA A 42 17.37 -0.89 -9.88
C ALA A 42 18.91 -0.88 -9.87
N GLU A 43 19.55 -1.29 -8.77
CA GLU A 43 21.00 -1.46 -8.69
C GLU A 43 21.52 -2.49 -9.70
N ARG A 44 20.85 -3.66 -9.81
CA ARG A 44 21.20 -4.66 -10.83
C ARG A 44 21.00 -4.15 -12.26
N LEU A 45 20.04 -3.27 -12.48
CA LEU A 45 19.82 -2.64 -13.78
C LEU A 45 20.90 -1.60 -14.08
N ALA A 46 21.42 -0.90 -13.07
CA ALA A 46 22.53 0.03 -13.22
C ALA A 46 23.84 -0.70 -13.57
N ALA A 47 24.10 -1.84 -12.94
CA ALA A 47 25.29 -2.66 -13.19
C ALA A 47 25.23 -3.53 -14.47
N GLY A 48 24.12 -3.49 -15.21
CA GLY A 48 23.87 -4.42 -16.31
C GLY A 48 23.20 -3.78 -17.52
N THR A 49 22.84 -4.60 -18.50
CA THR A 49 22.08 -4.16 -19.68
C THR A 49 20.58 -4.35 -19.45
N CYS A 50 19.79 -3.33 -19.79
CA CYS A 50 18.33 -3.40 -19.76
C CYS A 50 17.78 -3.07 -21.15
N ASP A 51 17.07 -4.02 -21.79
CA ASP A 51 16.37 -3.73 -23.03
C ASP A 51 15.15 -2.82 -22.81
N ALA A 52 14.69 -2.16 -23.88
CA ALA A 52 13.59 -1.21 -23.81
C ALA A 52 12.27 -1.84 -23.29
N ARG A 53 12.05 -3.13 -23.56
CA ARG A 53 10.84 -3.84 -23.13
C ARG A 53 10.84 -4.06 -21.62
N ARG A 54 11.99 -4.47 -21.06
CA ARG A 54 12.17 -4.66 -19.62
C ARG A 54 12.14 -3.31 -18.90
N ALA A 55 12.79 -2.28 -19.45
CA ALA A 55 12.76 -0.93 -18.89
C ALA A 55 11.32 -0.40 -18.76
N ASP A 56 10.52 -0.57 -19.82
CA ASP A 56 9.11 -0.22 -19.84
C ASP A 56 8.25 -1.04 -18.86
N ALA A 57 8.57 -2.32 -18.66
CA ALA A 57 7.91 -3.15 -17.63
C ALA A 57 8.23 -2.67 -16.20
N VAL A 58 9.51 -2.40 -15.91
CA VAL A 58 9.99 -1.90 -14.62
C VAL A 58 9.38 -0.55 -14.30
N ALA A 59 9.46 0.41 -15.22
CA ALA A 59 8.93 1.75 -15.00
C ALA A 59 7.42 1.76 -14.72
N ARG A 60 6.63 0.96 -15.46
CA ARG A 60 5.20 0.77 -15.16
C ARG A 60 4.96 0.13 -13.79
N TYR A 61 5.81 -0.81 -13.38
CA TYR A 61 5.72 -1.42 -12.05
C TYR A 61 5.98 -0.39 -10.95
N VAL A 62 7.07 0.38 -11.07
CA VAL A 62 7.42 1.42 -10.11
C VAL A 62 6.32 2.49 -10.03
N ARG A 63 5.73 2.90 -11.16
CA ARG A 63 4.60 3.84 -11.15
C ARG A 63 3.37 3.29 -10.43
N ASP A 64 2.99 2.04 -10.73
CA ASP A 64 1.86 1.42 -10.02
C ASP A 64 2.16 1.24 -8.52
N PHE A 65 3.41 0.99 -8.15
CA PHE A 65 3.84 0.95 -6.74
C PHE A 65 3.71 2.33 -6.08
N ALA A 66 4.20 3.39 -6.73
CA ALA A 66 4.05 4.75 -6.23
C ALA A 66 2.58 5.18 -6.11
N ASP A 67 1.75 4.81 -7.09
CA ASP A 67 0.31 5.06 -7.07
C ASP A 67 -0.39 4.27 -5.97
N SER A 68 0.06 3.04 -5.69
CA SER A 68 -0.45 2.22 -4.59
C SER A 68 -0.17 2.86 -3.23
N VAL A 69 1.08 3.29 -2.99
CA VAL A 69 1.48 3.95 -1.74
C VAL A 69 0.71 5.26 -1.56
N HIS A 70 0.64 6.09 -2.60
CA HIS A 70 -0.13 7.35 -2.54
C HIS A 70 -1.60 7.10 -2.25
N HIS A 71 -2.18 6.09 -2.92
CA HIS A 71 -3.57 5.76 -2.74
C HIS A 71 -3.87 5.30 -1.30
N HIS A 72 -2.98 4.52 -0.70
CA HIS A 72 -3.11 4.02 0.66
C HIS A 72 -3.19 5.16 1.67
N HIS A 73 -2.16 6.00 1.75
CA HIS A 73 -2.14 7.11 2.72
C HIS A 73 -3.23 8.15 2.46
N SER A 74 -3.58 8.41 1.19
CA SER A 74 -4.67 9.34 0.88
C SER A 74 -6.01 8.84 1.41
N VAL A 75 -6.23 7.52 1.46
CA VAL A 75 -7.45 6.96 2.05
C VAL A 75 -7.37 6.95 3.57
N GLU A 76 -6.20 6.76 4.17
CA GLU A 76 -6.04 6.98 5.60
C GLU A 76 -6.47 8.40 5.97
N ASP A 77 -5.89 9.42 5.34
CA ASP A 77 -6.17 10.83 5.63
C ASP A 77 -7.63 11.20 5.38
N GLU A 78 -8.20 10.77 4.26
CA GLU A 78 -9.56 11.17 3.87
C GLU A 78 -10.66 10.37 4.56
N VAL A 79 -10.37 9.15 5.02
CA VAL A 79 -11.39 8.20 5.50
C VAL A 79 -11.08 7.68 6.90
N LEU A 80 -9.90 7.13 7.13
CA LEU A 80 -9.59 6.49 8.41
C LEU A 80 -9.35 7.52 9.51
N TRP A 81 -8.54 8.55 9.28
CA TRP A 81 -8.21 9.59 10.27
C TRP A 81 -9.47 10.27 10.84
N PRO A 82 -10.44 10.69 10.02
CA PRO A 82 -11.70 11.22 10.52
C PRO A 82 -12.49 10.24 11.39
N VAL A 83 -12.46 8.93 11.07
CA VAL A 83 -13.13 7.89 11.87
C VAL A 83 -12.42 7.68 13.19
N LEU A 84 -11.08 7.64 13.21
CA LEU A 84 -10.29 7.52 14.43
C LEU A 84 -10.48 8.72 15.34
N ALA A 85 -10.37 9.93 14.80
CA ALA A 85 -10.60 11.16 15.56
C ALA A 85 -12.00 11.19 16.19
N ALA A 86 -13.03 10.76 15.44
CA ALA A 86 -14.40 10.71 15.95
C ALA A 86 -14.64 9.58 16.99
N SER A 87 -13.90 8.46 16.89
CA SER A 87 -14.11 7.28 17.74
C SER A 87 -13.25 7.29 19.01
N ALA A 88 -11.99 7.69 18.89
CA ALA A 88 -10.99 7.66 19.96
C ALA A 88 -10.77 9.04 20.61
N GLY A 89 -11.11 10.13 19.92
CA GLY A 89 -10.94 11.49 20.43
C GLY A 89 -9.49 11.76 20.89
N PRO A 90 -9.26 12.13 22.16
CA PRO A 90 -7.91 12.44 22.67
C PRO A 90 -6.99 11.22 22.81
N HIS A 91 -7.49 10.00 22.55
CA HIS A 91 -6.70 8.76 22.62
C HIS A 91 -5.93 8.45 21.34
N VAL A 92 -5.96 9.33 20.35
CA VAL A 92 -5.19 9.21 19.11
C VAL A 92 -4.59 10.56 18.75
N ASP A 93 -3.30 10.56 18.41
CA ASP A 93 -2.63 11.66 17.75
C ASP A 93 -2.15 11.13 16.39
N LEU A 94 -2.56 11.82 15.33
CA LEU A 94 -2.29 11.44 13.95
C LEU A 94 -1.38 12.45 13.26
N THR A 95 -0.86 13.44 14.01
CA THR A 95 -0.09 14.56 13.48
C THR A 95 1.20 14.06 12.81
N GLU A 96 2.02 13.28 13.52
CA GLU A 96 3.28 12.77 12.99
C GLU A 96 3.07 11.90 11.74
N LEU A 97 2.11 10.98 11.77
CA LEU A 97 1.77 10.15 10.60
C LEU A 97 1.24 10.99 9.41
N SER A 98 0.50 12.07 9.68
CA SER A 98 0.04 12.98 8.62
C SER A 98 1.19 13.80 8.03
N ASP A 99 2.18 14.15 8.85
CA ASP A 99 3.40 14.82 8.40
C ASP A 99 4.25 13.87 7.54
N ASP A 100 4.34 12.58 7.89
CA ASP A 100 4.95 11.55 7.05
C ASP A 100 4.25 11.43 5.70
N HIS A 101 2.91 11.40 5.67
CA HIS A 101 2.13 11.38 4.43
C HIS A 101 2.45 12.60 3.54
N ALA A 102 2.52 13.78 4.14
CA ALA A 102 2.88 15.01 3.44
C ALA A 102 4.32 14.98 2.88
N ALA A 103 5.25 14.27 3.55
CA ALA A 103 6.61 14.06 3.07
C ALA A 103 6.71 12.99 1.96
N LEU A 104 5.86 11.95 2.02
CA LEU A 104 5.78 10.90 1.00
C LEU A 104 5.31 11.43 -0.35
N ASP A 105 4.35 12.35 -0.38
CA ASP A 105 3.78 12.89 -1.63
C ASP A 105 4.83 13.42 -2.63
N PRO A 106 5.73 14.35 -2.27
CA PRO A 106 6.77 14.81 -3.17
C PRO A 106 7.79 13.71 -3.52
N ALA A 107 8.07 12.76 -2.61
CA ALA A 107 8.96 11.63 -2.90
C ALA A 107 8.37 10.70 -3.97
N LEU A 108 7.08 10.38 -3.87
CA LEU A 108 6.36 9.58 -4.86
C LEU A 108 6.26 10.29 -6.21
N ALA A 109 6.14 11.62 -6.24
CA ALA A 109 6.17 12.41 -7.47
C ALA A 109 7.55 12.35 -8.16
N ARG A 110 8.64 12.47 -7.39
CA ARG A 110 10.01 12.28 -7.91
C ARG A 110 10.22 10.87 -8.44
N LEU A 111 9.83 9.84 -7.69
CA LEU A 111 9.97 8.46 -8.10
C LEU A 111 9.27 8.17 -9.44
N ARG A 112 8.06 8.70 -9.65
CA ARG A 112 7.35 8.57 -10.95
C ARG A 112 8.13 9.22 -12.09
N THR A 113 8.66 10.42 -11.86
CA THR A 113 9.47 11.15 -12.85
C THR A 113 10.75 10.37 -13.19
N THR A 114 11.43 9.85 -12.18
CA THR A 114 12.65 9.04 -12.35
C THR A 114 12.36 7.73 -13.09
N ALA A 115 11.24 7.08 -12.80
CA ALA A 115 10.79 5.89 -13.52
C ALA A 115 10.52 6.19 -15.02
N ASP A 116 9.88 7.32 -15.32
CA ASP A 116 9.64 7.75 -16.71
C ASP A 116 10.97 8.11 -17.43
N ALA A 117 11.94 8.69 -16.73
CA ALA A 117 13.27 8.96 -17.27
C ALA A 117 14.05 7.67 -17.58
N PHE A 118 14.04 6.69 -16.67
CA PHE A 118 14.62 5.36 -16.89
C PHE A 118 13.97 4.64 -18.07
N ARG A 119 12.65 4.73 -18.20
CA ARG A 119 11.92 4.17 -19.35
C ARG A 119 12.37 4.77 -20.68
N ALA A 120 12.55 6.10 -20.72
CA ALA A 120 12.91 6.81 -21.94
C ALA A 120 14.35 6.56 -22.38
N ARG A 121 15.28 6.43 -21.41
CA ARG A 121 16.71 6.21 -21.65
C ARG A 121 17.24 5.21 -20.63
N PRO A 122 17.01 3.90 -20.82
CA PRO A 122 17.54 2.90 -19.91
C PRO A 122 19.07 2.89 -19.98
N GLY A 123 19.71 3.10 -18.84
CA GLY A 123 21.15 3.13 -18.70
C GLY A 123 21.56 3.27 -17.24
N GLU A 124 22.86 3.20 -16.99
CA GLU A 124 23.44 3.23 -15.65
C GLU A 124 22.99 4.44 -14.83
N ASP A 125 23.07 5.66 -15.40
CA ASP A 125 22.69 6.89 -14.70
C ASP A 125 21.22 6.91 -14.27
N THR A 126 20.30 6.54 -15.17
CA THR A 126 18.86 6.58 -14.89
C THR A 126 18.42 5.44 -13.97
N ALA A 127 19.09 4.28 -14.04
CA ALA A 127 18.88 3.17 -13.12
C ALA A 127 19.43 3.48 -11.71
N THR A 128 20.59 4.12 -11.62
CA THR A 128 21.18 4.58 -10.34
C THR A 128 20.27 5.61 -9.67
N ALA A 129 19.78 6.60 -10.42
CA ALA A 129 18.82 7.57 -9.90
C ALA A 129 17.54 6.88 -9.39
N LEU A 130 17.05 5.88 -10.12
CA LEU A 130 15.89 5.09 -9.71
C LEU A 130 16.17 4.30 -8.42
N ALA A 131 17.37 3.72 -8.27
CA ALA A 131 17.78 3.00 -7.07
C ALA A 131 17.80 3.91 -5.84
N VAL A 132 18.33 5.13 -5.96
CA VAL A 132 18.37 6.12 -4.87
C VAL A 132 16.95 6.48 -4.41
N GLU A 133 16.07 6.90 -5.32
CA GLU A 133 14.70 7.28 -4.94
C GLU A 133 13.89 6.10 -4.35
N LEU A 134 14.17 4.87 -4.80
CA LEU A 134 13.54 3.67 -4.23
C LEU A 134 14.08 3.32 -2.84
N ALA A 135 15.39 3.51 -2.59
CA ALA A 135 16.00 3.28 -1.30
C ALA A 135 15.49 4.29 -0.26
N ASP A 136 15.43 5.57 -0.64
CA ASP A 136 14.86 6.62 0.21
C ASP A 136 13.39 6.30 0.55
N LEU A 137 12.58 5.93 -0.45
CA LEU A 137 11.19 5.56 -0.22
C LEU A 137 11.06 4.31 0.67
N ARG A 138 11.95 3.32 0.52
CA ARG A 138 11.96 2.12 1.37
C ARG A 138 12.16 2.48 2.83
N ASP A 139 13.13 3.35 3.12
CA ASP A 139 13.47 3.71 4.49
C ASP A 139 12.32 4.48 5.13
N THR A 140 11.79 5.50 4.44
CA THR A 140 10.60 6.25 4.90
C THR A 140 9.39 5.34 5.11
N LEU A 141 9.07 4.45 4.16
CA LEU A 141 7.92 3.56 4.31
C LEU A 141 8.08 2.55 5.44
N THR A 142 9.31 2.10 5.69
CA THR A 142 9.57 1.11 6.76
C THR A 142 9.35 1.72 8.14
N GLU A 143 9.86 2.94 8.35
CA GLU A 143 9.63 3.69 9.59
C GLU A 143 8.15 4.03 9.76
N HIS A 144 7.55 4.68 8.77
CA HIS A 144 6.16 5.11 8.78
C HIS A 144 5.18 3.95 9.06
N ILE A 145 5.29 2.84 8.33
CA ILE A 145 4.42 1.66 8.55
C ILE A 145 4.64 1.07 9.94
N GLY A 146 5.88 1.07 10.44
CA GLY A 146 6.18 0.58 11.79
C GLY A 146 5.45 1.39 12.85
N ASP A 147 5.51 2.71 12.74
CA ASP A 147 4.87 3.64 13.66
C ASP A 147 3.35 3.60 13.56
N GLU A 148 2.81 3.53 12.33
CA GLU A 148 1.37 3.40 12.10
C GLU A 148 0.83 2.10 12.71
N GLU A 149 1.45 0.94 12.44
CA GLU A 149 0.98 -0.33 13.00
C GLU A 149 1.05 -0.34 14.54
N ALA A 150 2.08 0.29 15.12
CA ALA A 150 2.26 0.35 16.58
C ALA A 150 1.26 1.29 17.27
N SER A 151 0.93 2.42 16.65
CA SER A 151 0.10 3.47 17.24
C SER A 151 -1.38 3.38 16.86
N VAL A 152 -1.69 3.04 15.61
CA VAL A 152 -3.05 3.12 15.05
C VAL A 152 -3.83 1.82 15.22
N PHE A 153 -3.20 0.66 15.03
CA PHE A 153 -3.94 -0.61 15.09
C PHE A 153 -4.57 -0.87 16.47
N PRO A 154 -3.88 -0.64 17.60
CA PRO A 154 -4.51 -0.77 18.91
C PRO A 154 -5.68 0.20 19.11
N VAL A 155 -5.62 1.40 18.51
CA VAL A 155 -6.71 2.38 18.55
C VAL A 155 -7.91 1.90 17.75
N ILE A 156 -7.70 1.33 16.55
CA ILE A 156 -8.75 0.70 15.75
C ILE A 156 -9.44 -0.39 16.57
N GLU A 157 -8.68 -1.33 17.11
CA GLU A 157 -9.19 -2.48 17.88
C GLU A 157 -9.96 -2.06 19.13
N ARG A 158 -9.50 -0.98 19.79
CA ARG A 158 -10.09 -0.52 21.05
C ARG A 158 -11.34 0.33 20.84
N TYR A 159 -11.32 1.29 19.90
CA TYR A 159 -12.30 2.38 19.83
C TYR A 159 -13.23 2.31 18.62
N VAL A 160 -12.86 1.63 17.54
CA VAL A 160 -13.65 1.60 16.31
C VAL A 160 -14.59 0.39 16.32
N SER A 161 -15.88 0.61 16.04
CA SER A 161 -16.83 -0.52 15.93
C SER A 161 -16.59 -1.34 14.67
N VAL A 162 -16.94 -2.63 14.70
CA VAL A 162 -16.88 -3.50 13.51
C VAL A 162 -17.68 -2.93 12.33
N ALA A 163 -18.80 -2.25 12.60
CA ALA A 163 -19.63 -1.63 11.57
C ALA A 163 -18.93 -0.44 10.90
N ASP A 164 -18.35 0.46 11.69
CA ASP A 164 -17.59 1.60 11.16
C ASP A 164 -16.33 1.13 10.42
N TRP A 165 -15.63 0.13 10.97
CA TRP A 165 -14.48 -0.48 10.32
C TRP A 165 -14.84 -1.14 8.98
N ALA A 166 -15.97 -1.85 8.89
CA ALA A 166 -16.45 -2.40 7.63
C ALA A 166 -16.75 -1.29 6.60
N ALA A 167 -17.27 -0.14 7.05
CA ALA A 167 -17.53 1.01 6.20
C ALA A 167 -16.23 1.70 5.71
N VAL A 168 -15.17 1.71 6.53
CA VAL A 168 -13.82 2.13 6.11
C VAL A 168 -13.25 1.17 5.06
N LYS A 169 -13.24 -0.14 5.36
CA LYS A 169 -12.75 -1.17 4.42
C LYS A 169 -13.45 -1.12 3.06
N ALA A 170 -14.76 -0.87 3.04
CA ALA A 170 -15.52 -0.73 1.80
C ALA A 170 -15.06 0.47 0.94
N ARG A 171 -14.68 1.60 1.57
CA ARG A 171 -14.17 2.79 0.89
C ARG A 171 -12.75 2.58 0.36
N ILE A 172 -11.88 1.92 1.14
CA ILE A 172 -10.54 1.50 0.70
C ILE A 172 -10.66 0.64 -0.57
N ARG A 173 -11.44 -0.45 -0.50
CA ARG A 173 -11.61 -1.40 -1.63
C ARG A 173 -12.14 -0.74 -2.89
N LYS A 174 -13.03 0.25 -2.77
CA LYS A 174 -13.65 0.92 -3.93
C LYS A 174 -12.64 1.74 -4.74
N ARG A 175 -11.60 2.25 -4.08
CA ARG A 175 -10.59 3.12 -4.70
C ARG A 175 -9.30 2.37 -5.07
N ALA A 176 -9.08 1.18 -4.51
CA ALA A 176 -7.92 0.35 -4.77
C ALA A 176 -7.88 -0.21 -6.21
N LYS A 177 -6.69 -0.21 -6.83
CA LYS A 177 -6.42 -0.89 -8.11
C LYS A 177 -6.28 -2.41 -7.89
N LEU A 178 -7.40 -3.12 -7.78
CA LEU A 178 -7.41 -4.55 -7.40
C LEU A 178 -6.53 -5.45 -8.28
N SER A 179 -6.37 -5.13 -9.57
CA SER A 179 -5.46 -5.88 -10.47
C SER A 179 -3.98 -5.80 -10.09
N PHE A 180 -3.61 -4.83 -9.26
CA PHE A 180 -2.26 -4.63 -8.74
C PHE A 180 -2.19 -5.00 -7.25
N GLU A 181 -3.21 -4.65 -6.46
CA GLU A 181 -3.23 -4.92 -5.02
C GLU A 181 -3.44 -6.39 -4.68
N ALA A 182 -4.50 -7.00 -5.20
CA ALA A 182 -4.95 -8.32 -4.75
C ALA A 182 -3.89 -9.42 -4.96
N PRO A 183 -3.19 -9.50 -6.12
CA PRO A 183 -2.11 -10.47 -6.30
C PRO A 183 -0.92 -10.25 -5.35
N ARG A 184 -0.57 -9.00 -5.01
CA ARG A 184 0.55 -8.68 -4.10
C ARG A 184 0.22 -9.02 -2.66
N VAL A 185 -0.97 -8.64 -2.20
CA VAL A 185 -1.52 -9.04 -0.89
C VAL A 185 -1.53 -10.56 -0.78
N LEU A 186 -2.02 -11.24 -1.81
CA LEU A 186 -2.01 -12.70 -1.83
C LEU A 186 -0.56 -13.20 -1.74
N ALA A 187 0.40 -12.64 -2.47
CA ALA A 187 1.78 -13.12 -2.46
C ALA A 187 2.48 -13.06 -1.09
N VAL A 188 2.06 -12.17 -0.17
CA VAL A 188 2.65 -12.02 1.18
C VAL A 188 1.86 -12.71 2.30
N ALA A 189 0.64 -13.16 2.03
CA ALA A 189 -0.19 -13.86 3.00
C ALA A 189 0.37 -15.26 3.34
N THR A 190 0.30 -15.65 4.60
CA THR A 190 0.47 -17.06 4.99
C THR A 190 -0.72 -17.89 4.51
N ASP A 191 -0.60 -19.23 4.51
CA ASP A 191 -1.70 -20.10 4.08
C ASP A 191 -2.95 -19.94 4.96
N ALA A 192 -2.77 -19.71 6.26
CA ALA A 192 -3.86 -19.43 7.19
C ALA A 192 -4.57 -18.10 6.86
N GLU A 193 -3.80 -17.05 6.57
CA GLU A 193 -4.35 -15.74 6.19
C GLU A 193 -5.06 -15.80 4.83
N ARG A 194 -4.53 -16.55 3.86
CA ARG A 194 -5.22 -16.80 2.58
C ARG A 194 -6.57 -17.47 2.81
N ALA A 195 -6.60 -18.51 3.63
CA ALA A 195 -7.83 -19.21 3.95
C ALA A 195 -8.85 -18.29 4.62
N ALA A 196 -8.42 -17.41 5.53
CA ALA A 196 -9.27 -16.42 6.17
C ALA A 196 -9.84 -15.40 5.16
N ILE A 197 -9.00 -14.84 4.29
CA ILE A 197 -9.42 -13.90 3.23
C ILE A 197 -10.43 -14.56 2.28
N GLU A 198 -10.17 -15.79 1.85
CA GLU A 198 -11.07 -16.51 0.97
C GLU A 198 -12.39 -16.89 1.63
N ALA A 199 -12.38 -17.19 2.92
CA ALA A 199 -13.60 -17.45 3.69
C ALA A 199 -14.46 -16.18 3.81
N ASP A 200 -13.84 -15.03 4.09
CA ASP A 200 -14.54 -13.73 4.17
C ASP A 200 -15.09 -13.26 2.82
N GLY A 201 -14.28 -13.36 1.76
CA GLY A 201 -14.65 -12.89 0.41
C GLY A 201 -15.51 -13.85 -0.40
N GLY A 202 -15.62 -15.11 0.03
CA GLY A 202 -16.43 -16.14 -0.61
C GLY A 202 -16.03 -16.51 -2.05
N PRO A 203 -16.90 -17.23 -2.78
CA PRO A 203 -16.60 -17.72 -4.13
C PRO A 203 -16.27 -16.60 -5.14
N ALA A 204 -16.90 -15.43 -5.00
CA ALA A 204 -16.67 -14.29 -5.87
C ALA A 204 -15.23 -13.79 -5.80
N LEU A 205 -14.65 -13.69 -4.59
CA LEU A 205 -13.26 -13.30 -4.42
C LEU A 205 -12.30 -14.34 -5.01
N ARG A 206 -12.57 -15.65 -4.83
CA ARG A 206 -11.74 -16.71 -5.41
C ARG A 206 -11.69 -16.63 -6.94
N VAL A 207 -12.84 -16.41 -7.58
CA VAL A 207 -12.93 -16.22 -9.04
C VAL A 207 -12.14 -14.97 -9.46
N LEU A 208 -12.31 -13.86 -8.74
CA LEU A 208 -11.56 -12.63 -9.01
C LEU A 208 -10.04 -12.86 -8.92
N LEU A 209 -9.55 -13.53 -7.87
CA LEU A 209 -8.13 -13.84 -7.70
C LEU A 209 -7.61 -14.76 -8.80
N ALA A 210 -8.37 -15.76 -9.21
CA ALA A 210 -8.01 -16.65 -10.31
C ALA A 210 -7.83 -15.91 -11.66
N VAL A 211 -8.55 -14.81 -11.86
CA VAL A 211 -8.43 -13.94 -13.05
C VAL A 211 -7.23 -12.99 -12.93
N LEU A 212 -7.02 -12.39 -11.77
CA LEU A 212 -6.01 -11.33 -11.58
C LEU A 212 -4.59 -11.85 -11.38
N VAL A 213 -4.42 -13.00 -10.72
CA VAL A 213 -3.09 -13.51 -10.33
C VAL A 213 -2.23 -13.96 -11.53
N PRO A 214 -2.74 -14.74 -12.52
CA PRO A 214 -1.91 -15.18 -13.64
C PRO A 214 -1.28 -14.05 -14.48
N PRO A 215 -2.00 -12.99 -14.91
CA PRO A 215 -1.39 -11.87 -15.62
C PRO A 215 -0.42 -11.09 -14.74
N PHE A 216 -0.72 -10.93 -13.45
CA PHE A 216 0.19 -10.27 -12.51
C PHE A 216 1.51 -11.02 -12.37
N ARG A 217 1.47 -12.36 -12.24
CA ARG A 217 2.69 -13.18 -12.22
C ARG A 217 3.51 -13.01 -13.49
N ARG A 218 2.87 -12.99 -14.68
CA ARG A 218 3.59 -12.72 -15.95
C ARG A 218 4.28 -11.36 -15.93
N ARG A 219 3.64 -10.34 -15.37
CA ARG A 219 4.23 -9.02 -15.18
C ARG A 219 5.41 -9.05 -14.22
N GLU A 220 5.30 -9.72 -13.08
CA GLU A 220 6.42 -9.87 -12.13
C GLU A 220 7.62 -10.55 -12.78
N ARG A 221 7.40 -11.60 -13.58
CA ARG A 221 8.49 -12.25 -14.32
C ARG A 221 9.21 -11.30 -15.28
N ALA A 222 8.45 -10.46 -15.98
CA ALA A 222 9.02 -9.47 -16.90
C ALA A 222 9.83 -8.37 -16.17
N VAL A 223 9.52 -8.06 -14.92
CA VAL A 223 10.19 -7.05 -14.11
C VAL A 223 11.41 -7.64 -13.40
N PHE A 224 11.19 -8.70 -12.63
CA PHE A 224 12.15 -9.27 -11.70
C PHE A 224 13.00 -10.41 -12.29
N GLY A 225 12.62 -10.96 -13.44
CA GLY A 225 13.35 -12.05 -14.10
C GLY A 225 13.21 -13.43 -13.42
N VAL A 226 12.24 -13.58 -12.53
CA VAL A 226 11.86 -14.84 -11.85
C VAL A 226 10.67 -15.51 -12.52
#